data_AF-A0A4P5VZZ7-F1
#
_entry.id   AF-A0A4P5VZZ7-F1
#
_cell.length_a   1.000
_cell.length_b   1.000
_cell.length_c   1.000
_cell.angle_alpha   90.00
_cell.angle_beta   90.00
_cell.angle_gamma   90.00
#
_symmetry.space_group_name_H-M   'P 1'
#
loop_
_entity.id
_entity.type
_entity.pdbx_description
1 polymer ?
#
loop_
_entity_poly.entity_id
_entity_poly.type
_entity_poly.pdbx_seq_one_letter_code
_entity_poly.pdbx_strand_id
1 'polypeptide(L)'
;MERWVIVLESPEEGDRAALDLATHIGDSFRILRVGLGPHATSRVGCLRVPVDRGTGPALLLAVFHTLARNADASVVVIPAEVPLHRSHALGEAIEAASRTPCHALSTVHIVAARPPILAAPERWLVPQHWSGGAWPLLHAVFPGTTPASDMIEAGALADTGVLVAHAWTLASLLRECQYGWFQSLREAVAHPSTVDQVFTTLEPVDLFDDVLLPAIDRLRIVPARRRDAHPTFITPSGTAPIGGDIPEALC
;
A
#
# COMPACT_ATOMS: atom_id res chain seq x y z
N MET A 1 10.91 -17.24 -1.94
CA MET A 1 10.48 -16.14 -1.06
C MET A 1 9.00 -16.31 -0.78
N GLU A 2 8.62 -16.50 0.49
CA GLU A 2 7.22 -16.62 0.88
C GLU A 2 6.52 -15.26 0.79
N ARG A 3 5.26 -15.24 0.33
CA ARG A 3 4.46 -14.02 0.25
C ARG A 3 3.25 -14.14 1.16
N TRP A 4 2.96 -13.05 1.85
CA TRP A 4 1.85 -12.96 2.79
C TRP A 4 0.86 -11.89 2.32
N VAL A 5 -0.43 -12.17 2.46
CA VAL A 5 -1.49 -11.17 2.34
C VAL A 5 -1.99 -10.86 3.74
N ILE A 6 -1.82 -9.62 4.18
CA ILE A 6 -2.38 -9.11 5.42
C ILE A 6 -3.68 -8.39 5.07
N VAL A 7 -4.80 -8.91 5.58
CA VAL A 7 -6.12 -8.27 5.43
C VAL A 7 -6.41 -7.54 6.74
N LEU A 8 -6.53 -6.21 6.68
CA LEU A 8 -6.90 -5.37 7.82
C LEU A 8 -8.43 -5.24 7.84
N GLU A 9 -9.08 -5.96 8.75
CA GLU A 9 -10.54 -5.98 8.93
C GLU A 9 -11.04 -4.70 9.57
N SER A 10 -12.22 -4.28 9.13
CA SER A 10 -12.99 -3.22 9.80
C SER A 10 -13.86 -3.81 10.91
N PRO A 11 -14.18 -3.04 11.97
CA PRO A 11 -15.30 -3.38 12.85
C PRO A 11 -16.65 -3.44 12.15
N GLU A 12 -16.84 -2.75 11.03
CA GLU A 12 -18.10 -2.73 10.29
C GLU A 12 -18.15 -3.89 9.27
N GLU A 13 -19.24 -4.66 9.26
CA GLU A 13 -19.37 -5.90 8.46
C GLU A 13 -19.10 -5.66 6.96
N GLY A 14 -17.95 -6.12 6.45
CA GLY A 14 -17.60 -5.87 5.04
C GLY A 14 -16.43 -6.66 4.44
N ASP A 15 -15.84 -7.65 5.12
CA ASP A 15 -14.55 -8.23 4.69
C ASP A 15 -14.58 -9.13 3.44
N ARG A 16 -15.76 -9.44 2.91
CA ARG A 16 -15.89 -10.48 1.88
C ARG A 16 -15.07 -10.14 0.64
N ALA A 17 -15.10 -8.88 0.18
CA ALA A 17 -14.39 -8.44 -1.02
C ALA A 17 -12.85 -8.47 -0.87
N ALA A 18 -12.31 -8.06 0.28
CA ALA A 18 -10.87 -8.07 0.53
C ALA A 18 -10.33 -9.50 0.67
N LEU A 19 -11.05 -10.39 1.38
CA LEU A 19 -10.73 -11.82 1.44
C LEU A 19 -10.83 -12.48 0.05
N ASP A 20 -11.86 -12.09 -0.68
CA ASP A 20 -12.11 -12.51 -2.04
C ASP A 20 -10.97 -12.10 -2.98
N LEU A 21 -10.37 -10.93 -2.79
CA LEU A 21 -9.19 -10.48 -3.52
C LEU A 21 -7.93 -11.22 -3.03
N ALA A 22 -7.75 -11.35 -1.72
CA ALA A 22 -6.61 -12.04 -1.10
C ALA A 22 -6.45 -13.49 -1.60
N THR A 23 -7.56 -14.21 -1.73
CA THR A 23 -7.59 -15.58 -2.28
C THR A 23 -7.25 -15.66 -3.76
N HIS A 24 -7.42 -14.57 -4.52
CA HIS A 24 -7.18 -14.54 -5.97
C HIS A 24 -5.77 -14.04 -6.34
N ILE A 25 -5.07 -13.35 -5.44
CA ILE A 25 -3.71 -12.82 -5.71
C ILE A 25 -2.67 -13.95 -5.91
N GLY A 26 -3.06 -15.21 -5.64
CA GLY A 26 -2.41 -16.41 -6.19
C GLY A 26 -2.33 -17.56 -5.18
N ASP A 27 -2.21 -18.80 -5.68
CA ASP A 27 -2.22 -20.04 -4.88
C ASP A 27 -1.06 -20.18 -3.88
N SER A 28 -0.10 -19.25 -3.90
CA SER A 28 1.13 -19.29 -3.08
C SER A 28 1.15 -18.31 -1.91
N PHE A 29 0.08 -17.53 -1.69
CA PHE A 29 0.04 -16.56 -0.60
C PHE A 29 -0.55 -17.16 0.67
N ARG A 30 0.09 -16.88 1.81
CA ARG A 30 -0.54 -17.10 3.12
C ARG A 30 -1.36 -15.88 3.51
N ILE A 31 -2.58 -16.10 3.97
CA ILE A 31 -3.47 -15.02 4.41
C ILE A 31 -3.37 -14.87 5.93
N LEU A 32 -3.14 -13.65 6.39
CA LEU A 32 -3.21 -13.23 7.78
C LEU A 32 -4.29 -12.16 7.92
N ARG A 33 -5.38 -12.50 8.59
CA ARG A 33 -6.48 -11.58 8.91
C ARG A 33 -6.20 -10.87 10.22
N VAL A 34 -6.39 -9.56 10.26
CA VAL A 34 -6.18 -8.74 11.46
C VAL A 34 -7.48 -8.01 11.75
N GLY A 35 -8.09 -8.23 12.90
CA GLY A 35 -9.34 -7.54 13.25
C GLY A 35 -9.48 -7.28 14.74
N LEU A 36 -10.53 -6.58 15.13
CA LEU A 36 -10.76 -6.25 16.54
C LEU A 36 -11.28 -7.45 17.33
N GLY A 37 -10.91 -7.51 18.61
CA GLY A 37 -11.37 -8.50 19.58
C GLY A 37 -10.28 -8.86 20.60
N PRO A 38 -10.62 -9.63 21.65
CA PRO A 38 -9.62 -10.12 22.61
C PRO A 38 -8.44 -10.75 21.88
N HIS A 39 -7.20 -10.43 22.27
CA HIS A 39 -6.06 -10.91 21.51
C HIS A 39 -6.07 -12.44 21.43
N ALA A 40 -6.11 -12.91 20.19
CA ALA A 40 -6.09 -14.30 19.84
C ALA A 40 -5.31 -14.44 18.55
N THR A 41 -4.40 -15.41 18.53
CA THR A 41 -3.76 -15.87 17.31
C THR A 41 -4.28 -17.26 17.00
N SER A 42 -4.92 -17.42 15.84
CA SER A 42 -5.40 -18.73 15.41
C SER A 42 -4.38 -19.40 14.51
N ARG A 43 -4.35 -20.74 14.51
CA ARG A 43 -3.59 -21.52 13.51
C ARG A 43 -4.05 -21.25 12.08
N VAL A 44 -5.23 -20.65 11.91
CA VAL A 44 -5.87 -20.35 10.62
C VAL A 44 -5.46 -18.97 10.07
N GLY A 45 -4.45 -18.33 10.66
CA GLY A 45 -3.97 -17.03 10.18
C GLY A 45 -4.93 -15.89 10.52
N CYS A 46 -5.44 -15.87 11.74
CA CYS A 46 -6.17 -14.72 12.27
C CYS A 46 -5.43 -14.15 13.49
N LEU A 47 -5.35 -12.83 13.54
CA LEU A 47 -4.76 -12.01 14.59
C LEU A 47 -5.85 -11.07 15.08
N ARG A 48 -6.16 -11.10 16.37
CA ARG A 48 -7.07 -10.14 16.99
C ARG A 48 -6.30 -9.08 17.76
N VAL A 49 -6.70 -7.82 17.62
CA VAL A 49 -6.18 -6.71 18.41
C VAL A 49 -7.26 -6.21 19.37
N PRO A 50 -6.91 -5.97 20.64
CA PRO A 50 -7.88 -5.77 21.72
C PRO A 50 -8.63 -4.43 21.65
N VAL A 51 -7.99 -3.41 21.08
CA VAL A 51 -8.45 -2.03 21.03
C VAL A 51 -7.99 -1.45 19.70
N ASP A 52 -8.86 -0.66 19.06
CA ASP A 52 -8.49 0.08 17.87
C ASP A 52 -7.52 1.22 18.22
N ARG A 53 -6.33 1.19 17.59
CA ARG A 53 -5.27 2.18 17.71
C ARG A 53 -4.84 2.67 16.32
N GLY A 54 -5.72 2.58 15.34
CA GLY A 54 -5.43 2.88 13.95
C GLY A 54 -4.69 1.74 13.23
N THR A 55 -4.39 1.99 11.97
CA THR A 55 -3.86 0.99 11.04
C THR A 55 -2.39 0.66 11.29
N GLY A 56 -1.60 1.60 11.81
CA GLY A 56 -0.17 1.43 12.06
C GLY A 56 0.17 0.30 13.04
N PRO A 57 -0.29 0.36 14.31
CA PRO A 57 -0.03 -0.68 15.30
C PRO A 57 -0.52 -2.08 14.91
N ALA A 58 -1.73 -2.17 14.35
CA ALA A 58 -2.31 -3.44 13.92
C ALA A 58 -1.48 -4.08 12.79
N LEU A 59 -1.07 -3.28 11.80
CA LEU A 59 -0.19 -3.73 10.74
C LEU A 59 1.18 -4.13 11.27
N LEU A 60 1.78 -3.37 12.20
CA LEU A 60 3.10 -3.69 12.76
C LEU A 60 3.11 -5.05 13.45
N LEU A 61 2.08 -5.34 14.26
CA LEU A 61 1.92 -6.63 14.91
C LEU A 61 1.83 -7.76 13.87
N ALA A 62 1.04 -7.57 12.81
CA ALA A 62 0.89 -8.53 11.73
C ALA A 62 2.19 -8.75 10.92
N VAL A 63 2.95 -7.68 10.68
CA VAL A 63 4.27 -7.72 10.05
C VAL A 63 5.25 -8.49 10.92
N PHE A 64 5.29 -8.27 12.24
CA PHE A 64 6.15 -9.04 13.13
C PHE A 64 5.76 -10.52 13.20
N HIS A 65 4.47 -10.84 13.21
CA HIS A 65 4.02 -12.24 13.10
C HIS A 65 4.47 -12.89 11.79
N THR A 66 4.51 -12.12 10.71
CA THR A 66 4.99 -12.59 9.40
C THR A 66 6.52 -12.81 9.44
N LEU A 67 7.27 -11.82 9.93
CA LEU A 67 8.74 -11.86 10.05
C LEU A 67 9.23 -12.97 10.98
N ALA A 68 8.50 -13.27 12.06
CA ALA A 68 8.83 -14.37 12.97
C ALA A 68 8.78 -15.75 12.30
N ARG A 69 8.07 -15.87 11.16
CA ARG A 69 7.97 -17.11 10.38
C ARG A 69 8.93 -17.11 9.20
N ASN A 70 9.07 -15.96 8.54
CA ASN A 70 10.01 -15.76 7.44
C ASN A 70 10.56 -14.33 7.45
N ALA A 71 11.85 -14.19 7.75
CA ALA A 71 12.53 -12.91 7.82
C ALA A 71 12.60 -12.18 6.46
N ASP A 72 12.51 -12.91 5.35
CA ASP A 72 12.57 -12.37 3.98
C ASP A 72 11.18 -12.27 3.34
N ALA A 73 10.12 -12.19 4.14
CA ALA A 73 8.76 -12.13 3.64
C ALA A 73 8.46 -10.82 2.91
N SER A 74 7.77 -10.94 1.76
CA SER A 74 7.04 -9.82 1.16
C SER A 74 5.58 -9.87 1.58
N VAL A 75 5.00 -8.71 1.85
CA VAL A 75 3.63 -8.55 2.30
C VAL A 75 2.82 -7.73 1.30
N VAL A 76 1.60 -8.16 1.07
CA VAL A 76 0.53 -7.41 0.42
C VAL A 76 -0.45 -7.02 1.51
N VAL A 77 -0.68 -5.74 1.72
CA VAL A 77 -1.67 -5.24 2.69
C VAL A 77 -2.92 -4.86 1.92
N ILE A 78 -4.07 -5.38 2.34
CA ILE A 78 -5.37 -5.08 1.75
C ILE A 78 -6.28 -4.54 2.84
N PRO A 79 -6.77 -3.29 2.74
CA PRO A 79 -7.78 -2.78 3.64
C PRO A 79 -9.13 -3.45 3.33
N ALA A 80 -9.88 -3.83 4.36
CA ALA A 80 -11.21 -4.40 4.18
C ALA A 80 -12.27 -3.37 3.76
N GLU A 81 -12.07 -2.10 4.14
CA GLU A 81 -13.07 -1.03 4.00
C GLU A 81 -13.17 -0.48 2.58
N VAL A 82 -12.14 -0.68 1.75
CA VAL A 82 -12.15 -0.16 0.39
C VAL A 82 -12.96 -1.11 -0.49
N PRO A 83 -14.05 -0.65 -1.13
CA PRO A 83 -14.85 -1.47 -2.04
C PRO A 83 -14.05 -1.72 -3.33
N LEU A 84 -13.18 -2.73 -3.29
CA LEU A 84 -12.39 -3.15 -4.44
C LEU A 84 -13.18 -4.14 -5.27
N HIS A 85 -13.71 -3.67 -6.40
CA HIS A 85 -14.25 -4.58 -7.40
C HIS A 85 -13.12 -5.48 -7.92
N ARG A 86 -13.32 -6.80 -7.81
CA ARG A 86 -12.43 -7.79 -8.43
C ARG A 86 -12.26 -7.43 -9.91
N SER A 87 -11.05 -7.02 -10.26
CA SER A 87 -10.66 -6.77 -11.64
C SER A 87 -9.35 -7.47 -11.91
N HIS A 88 -9.23 -8.06 -13.10
CA HIS A 88 -7.98 -8.68 -13.55
C HIS A 88 -6.81 -7.69 -13.48
N ALA A 89 -7.08 -6.42 -13.82
CA ALA A 89 -6.10 -5.33 -13.77
C ALA A 89 -5.55 -5.07 -12.35
N LEU A 90 -6.39 -5.18 -11.31
CA LEU A 90 -5.95 -5.02 -9.92
C LEU A 90 -5.06 -6.20 -9.49
N GLY A 91 -5.47 -7.43 -9.82
CA GLY A 91 -4.65 -8.63 -9.56
C GLY A 91 -3.29 -8.57 -10.25
N GLU A 92 -3.27 -8.22 -11.55
CA GLU A 92 -2.02 -8.05 -12.31
C GLU A 92 -1.13 -6.95 -11.73
N ALA A 93 -1.71 -5.84 -11.26
CA ALA A 93 -0.96 -4.77 -10.63
C ALA A 93 -0.34 -5.19 -9.29
N ILE A 94 -1.09 -5.93 -8.45
CA ILE A 94 -0.57 -6.48 -7.20
C ILE A 94 0.54 -7.50 -7.48
N GLU A 95 0.37 -8.37 -8.48
CA GLU A 95 1.38 -9.34 -8.87
C GLU A 95 2.64 -8.66 -9.43
N ALA A 96 2.48 -7.63 -10.27
CA ALA A 96 3.58 -6.80 -10.74
C ALA A 96 4.31 -6.12 -9.57
N ALA A 97 3.54 -5.48 -8.67
CA ALA A 97 4.05 -4.87 -7.45
C ALA A 97 4.70 -5.87 -6.48
N SER A 98 4.39 -7.17 -6.58
CA SER A 98 4.98 -8.25 -5.77
C SER A 98 6.23 -8.89 -6.41
N ARG A 99 6.48 -8.64 -7.69
CA ARG A 99 7.69 -9.09 -8.40
C ARG A 99 8.84 -8.09 -8.28
N THR A 100 8.53 -6.80 -8.22
CA THR A 100 9.49 -5.69 -8.05
C THR A 100 10.22 -5.63 -6.68
N PRO A 101 9.60 -5.94 -5.51
CA PRO A 101 10.20 -5.77 -4.19
C PRO A 101 11.41 -6.67 -3.96
N CYS A 102 11.57 -7.74 -4.75
CA CYS A 102 12.77 -8.58 -4.76
C CYS A 102 14.07 -7.78 -5.01
N HIS A 103 13.98 -6.54 -5.53
CA HIS A 103 15.15 -5.73 -5.88
C HIS A 103 15.29 -4.42 -5.08
N ALA A 104 14.31 -4.01 -4.28
CA ALA A 104 14.34 -2.72 -3.56
C ALA A 104 13.77 -2.85 -2.14
N LEU A 105 14.62 -3.28 -1.19
CA LEU A 105 14.29 -3.47 0.23
C LEU A 105 13.84 -2.18 0.97
N SER A 106 13.92 -1.01 0.32
CA SER A 106 13.56 0.28 0.90
C SER A 106 12.27 0.89 0.35
N THR A 107 11.58 0.23 -0.58
CA THR A 107 10.43 0.80 -1.31
C THR A 107 9.09 0.17 -0.90
N VAL A 108 8.07 1.01 -0.77
CA VAL A 108 6.66 0.59 -0.63
C VAL A 108 5.92 0.89 -1.93
N HIS A 109 5.28 -0.11 -2.50
CA HIS A 109 4.43 0.05 -3.67
C HIS A 109 2.98 0.25 -3.24
N ILE A 110 2.34 1.28 -3.77
CA ILE A 110 0.92 1.58 -3.58
C ILE A 110 0.23 1.23 -4.89
N VAL A 111 -0.73 0.30 -4.84
CA VAL A 111 -1.53 0.01 -6.02
C VAL A 111 -2.60 1.10 -6.15
N ALA A 112 -2.71 1.69 -7.34
CA ALA A 112 -3.60 2.81 -7.58
C ALA A 112 -4.42 2.56 -8.85
N ALA A 113 -5.69 2.97 -8.85
CA ALA A 113 -6.60 2.72 -9.96
C ALA A 113 -6.93 4.02 -10.72
N ARG A 114 -7.29 3.89 -12.00
CA ARG A 114 -7.96 4.99 -12.70
C ARG A 114 -9.44 5.03 -12.30
N PRO A 115 -10.03 6.20 -12.08
CA PRO A 115 -11.49 6.35 -12.08
C PRO A 115 -12.06 5.87 -13.43
N PRO A 116 -13.24 5.24 -13.47
CA PRO A 116 -14.24 5.16 -12.40
C PRO A 116 -14.18 3.89 -11.54
N ILE A 117 -13.03 3.18 -11.47
CA ILE A 117 -12.93 1.92 -10.69
C ILE A 117 -13.31 2.13 -9.21
N LEU A 118 -13.09 3.34 -8.68
CA LEU A 118 -13.56 3.78 -7.36
C LEU A 118 -14.50 4.98 -7.53
N ALA A 119 -15.71 4.89 -6.98
CA ALA A 119 -16.74 5.92 -7.11
C ALA A 119 -16.40 7.23 -6.38
N ALA A 120 -15.69 7.12 -5.25
CA ALA A 120 -15.18 8.24 -4.48
C ALA A 120 -13.90 7.78 -3.77
N PRO A 121 -12.70 8.09 -4.30
CA PRO A 121 -11.47 7.73 -3.60
C PRO A 121 -11.29 8.59 -2.36
N GLU A 122 -10.84 7.98 -1.27
CA GLU A 122 -10.43 8.68 -0.06
C GLU A 122 -9.16 9.51 -0.27
N ARG A 123 -8.41 9.24 -1.34
CA ARG A 123 -7.21 9.98 -1.69
C ARG A 123 -6.85 9.83 -3.16
N TRP A 124 -6.30 10.89 -3.72
CA TRP A 124 -5.69 10.91 -5.05
C TRP A 124 -4.17 10.88 -4.93
N LEU A 125 -3.52 10.09 -5.78
CA LEU A 125 -2.08 9.93 -5.85
C LEU A 125 -1.56 10.54 -7.13
N VAL A 126 -0.68 11.53 -6.99
CA VAL A 126 -0.07 12.26 -8.12
C VAL A 126 1.33 11.68 -8.37
N PRO A 127 1.57 10.99 -9.49
CA PRO A 127 2.91 10.49 -9.84
C PRO A 127 3.84 11.61 -10.33
N GLN A 128 5.13 11.50 -10.06
CA GLN A 128 6.14 12.47 -10.51
C GLN A 128 6.39 12.39 -12.03
N HIS A 129 6.46 11.19 -12.58
CA HIS A 129 6.59 10.94 -14.02
C HIS A 129 6.03 9.55 -14.36
N TRP A 130 5.57 9.37 -15.60
CA TRP A 130 5.04 8.09 -16.06
C TRP A 130 6.11 7.35 -16.87
N SER A 131 6.69 6.31 -16.29
CA SER A 131 7.65 5.40 -16.95
C SER A 131 7.06 3.99 -17.06
N GLY A 132 7.68 3.08 -17.81
CA GLY A 132 7.26 1.67 -17.75
C GLY A 132 7.47 1.11 -16.34
N GLY A 133 6.40 0.72 -15.63
CA GLY A 133 6.49 0.11 -14.30
C GLY A 133 5.93 0.97 -13.17
N ALA A 134 6.64 1.01 -12.04
CA ALA A 134 6.23 1.70 -10.81
C ALA A 134 6.73 3.16 -10.78
N TRP A 135 5.90 4.11 -10.36
CA TRP A 135 6.17 5.55 -10.47
C TRP A 135 6.45 6.20 -9.13
N PRO A 136 7.44 7.09 -8.98
CA PRO A 136 7.59 7.88 -7.77
C PRO A 136 6.30 8.65 -7.45
N LEU A 137 5.83 8.55 -6.21
CA LEU A 137 4.75 9.39 -5.72
C LEU A 137 5.29 10.81 -5.52
N LEU A 138 4.68 11.80 -6.17
CA LEU A 138 5.03 13.21 -5.99
C LEU A 138 4.25 13.83 -4.83
N HIS A 139 2.94 13.58 -4.78
CA HIS A 139 2.05 14.14 -3.78
C HIS A 139 0.77 13.33 -3.66
N ALA A 140 0.06 13.48 -2.54
CA ALA A 140 -1.26 12.90 -2.32
C ALA A 140 -2.28 13.97 -1.94
N VAL A 141 -3.47 13.94 -2.55
CA VAL A 141 -4.51 14.96 -2.41
C VAL A 141 -5.75 14.34 -1.79
N PHE A 142 -6.26 14.94 -0.72
CA PHE A 142 -7.43 14.46 0.02
C PHE A 142 -8.74 15.05 -0.55
N PRO A 143 -9.90 14.39 -0.32
CA PRO A 143 -11.17 14.79 -0.89
C PRO A 143 -11.58 16.19 -0.40
N GLY A 144 -12.35 16.90 -1.23
CA GLY A 144 -12.85 18.24 -0.90
C GLY A 144 -11.85 19.38 -1.12
N THR A 145 -10.57 19.08 -1.39
CA THR A 145 -9.56 20.11 -1.69
C THR A 145 -9.52 20.51 -3.17
N THR A 146 -9.69 19.54 -4.07
CA THR A 146 -9.64 19.72 -5.52
C THR A 146 -10.77 18.91 -6.18
N PRO A 147 -11.46 19.45 -7.18
CA PRO A 147 -12.46 18.69 -7.94
C PRO A 147 -11.88 17.41 -8.55
N ALA A 148 -12.66 16.32 -8.53
CA ALA A 148 -12.23 15.04 -9.09
C ALA A 148 -11.90 15.12 -10.60
N SER A 149 -12.59 15.99 -11.35
CA SER A 149 -12.31 16.27 -12.77
C SER A 149 -10.87 16.72 -12.97
N ASP A 150 -10.42 17.65 -12.14
CA ASP A 150 -9.13 18.30 -12.26
C ASP A 150 -8.01 17.32 -11.87
N MET A 151 -8.28 16.48 -10.85
CA MET A 151 -7.38 15.39 -10.49
C MET A 151 -7.24 14.36 -11.61
N ILE A 152 -8.33 14.01 -12.29
CA ILE A 152 -8.31 13.11 -13.44
C ILE A 152 -7.54 13.72 -14.61
N GLU A 153 -7.78 15.00 -14.92
CA GLU A 153 -7.10 15.73 -15.99
C GLU A 153 -5.59 15.85 -15.71
N ALA A 154 -5.21 16.07 -14.46
CA ALA A 154 -3.82 16.06 -14.00
C ALA A 154 -3.19 14.66 -13.99
N GLY A 155 -3.94 13.61 -14.34
CA GLY A 155 -3.45 12.25 -14.42
C GLY A 155 -3.24 11.57 -13.06
N ALA A 156 -3.85 12.09 -11.99
CA ALA A 156 -3.83 11.45 -10.68
C ALA A 156 -4.57 10.11 -10.72
N LEU A 157 -4.21 9.25 -9.78
CA LEU A 157 -4.81 7.93 -9.61
C LEU A 157 -5.54 7.86 -8.28
N ALA A 158 -6.66 7.17 -8.26
CA ALA A 158 -7.38 6.86 -7.03
C ALA A 158 -6.56 5.87 -6.19
N ASP A 159 -6.32 6.20 -4.93
CA ASP A 159 -5.72 5.25 -4.00
C ASP A 159 -6.66 4.06 -3.75
N THR A 160 -6.13 2.84 -3.83
CA THR A 160 -6.88 1.64 -3.47
C THR A 160 -6.60 1.18 -2.04
N GLY A 161 -5.67 1.85 -1.33
CA GLY A 161 -5.17 1.48 -0.01
C GLY A 161 -4.33 0.20 0.01
N VAL A 162 -4.14 -0.46 -1.14
CA VAL A 162 -3.38 -1.71 -1.24
C VAL A 162 -1.90 -1.41 -1.30
N LEU A 163 -1.13 -2.00 -0.39
CA LEU A 163 0.31 -1.83 -0.29
C LEU A 163 1.03 -3.13 -0.61
N VAL A 164 2.20 -3.03 -1.25
CA VAL A 164 3.09 -4.16 -1.47
C VAL A 164 4.52 -3.76 -1.14
N ALA A 165 5.13 -4.48 -0.19
CA ALA A 165 6.48 -4.17 0.27
C ALA A 165 7.17 -5.40 0.87
N HIS A 166 8.47 -5.28 1.10
CA HIS A 166 9.15 -6.20 2.00
C HIS A 166 8.68 -5.94 3.45
N ALA A 167 8.47 -6.98 4.25
CA ALA A 167 7.97 -6.85 5.62
C ALA A 167 8.87 -5.94 6.49
N TRP A 168 10.20 -6.10 6.38
CA TRP A 168 11.16 -5.18 7.01
C TRP A 168 11.05 -3.73 6.55
N THR A 169 10.64 -3.45 5.30
CA THR A 169 10.45 -2.06 4.84
C THR A 169 9.38 -1.37 5.68
N LEU A 170 8.21 -2.02 5.83
CA LEU A 170 7.10 -1.46 6.62
C LEU A 170 7.46 -1.36 8.10
N ALA A 171 8.09 -2.40 8.66
CA ALA A 171 8.55 -2.38 10.05
C ALA A 171 9.55 -1.25 10.31
N SER A 172 10.45 -0.98 9.36
CA SER A 172 11.46 0.09 9.48
C SER A 172 10.84 1.48 9.42
N LEU A 173 9.85 1.71 8.54
CA LEU A 173 9.12 2.97 8.48
C LEU A 173 8.39 3.26 9.80
N LEU A 174 7.69 2.26 10.34
CA LEU A 174 7.04 2.38 11.64
C LEU A 174 8.03 2.58 12.80
N ARG A 175 9.23 1.97 12.72
CA ARG A 175 10.30 2.20 13.70
C ARG A 175 10.81 3.64 13.68
N GLU A 176 10.94 4.23 12.49
CA GLU A 176 11.41 5.61 12.30
C GLU A 176 10.44 6.62 12.93
N CYS A 177 9.13 6.37 12.85
CA CYS A 177 8.11 7.21 13.49
C CYS A 177 7.90 6.89 14.97
N GLN A 178 7.87 5.61 15.35
CA GLN A 178 7.38 5.13 16.64
C GLN A 178 8.28 4.01 17.22
N TYR A 179 9.52 4.34 17.56
CA TYR A 179 10.51 3.36 18.06
C TYR A 179 10.04 2.58 19.31
N GLY A 180 9.36 3.25 20.24
CA GLY A 180 8.86 2.61 21.47
C GLY A 180 7.87 1.48 21.16
N TRP A 181 6.93 1.73 20.26
CA TRP A 181 5.96 0.73 19.84
C TRP A 181 6.60 -0.43 19.11
N PHE A 182 7.57 -0.13 18.26
CA PHE A 182 8.33 -1.15 17.55
C PHE A 182 8.93 -2.17 18.52
N GLN A 183 9.53 -1.70 19.62
CA GLN A 183 10.08 -2.61 20.64
C GLN A 183 8.98 -3.40 21.34
N SER A 184 7.96 -2.70 21.88
CA SER A 184 6.88 -3.33 22.63
C SER A 184 6.11 -4.38 21.82
N LEU A 185 5.78 -4.08 20.56
CA LEU A 185 5.04 -4.99 19.69
C LEU A 185 5.91 -6.16 19.21
N ARG A 186 7.21 -5.95 18.98
CA ARG A 186 8.15 -7.03 18.66
C ARG A 186 8.24 -8.02 19.83
N GLU A 187 8.35 -7.51 21.06
CA GLU A 187 8.37 -8.34 22.27
C GLU A 187 7.05 -9.06 22.50
N ALA A 188 5.92 -8.39 22.22
CA ALA A 188 4.59 -8.97 22.37
C ALA A 188 4.33 -10.14 21.40
N VAL A 189 4.93 -10.15 20.21
CA VAL A 189 4.87 -11.33 19.32
C VAL A 189 5.58 -12.54 19.93
N ALA A 190 6.66 -12.33 20.70
CA ALA A 190 7.35 -13.40 21.42
C ALA A 190 6.62 -13.81 22.71
N HIS A 191 5.86 -12.88 23.32
CA HIS A 191 5.10 -13.08 24.55
C HIS A 191 3.63 -12.68 24.36
N PRO A 192 2.81 -13.51 23.68
CA PRO A 192 1.44 -13.12 23.28
C PRO A 192 0.54 -12.67 24.43
N SER A 193 0.81 -13.09 25.67
CA SER A 193 0.07 -12.65 26.86
C SER A 193 0.20 -11.16 27.17
N THR A 194 1.17 -10.45 26.58
CA THR A 194 1.38 -9.01 26.83
C THR A 194 0.76 -8.11 25.78
N VAL A 195 0.24 -8.65 24.66
CA VAL A 195 -0.32 -7.87 23.56
C VAL A 195 -1.42 -6.93 24.03
N ASP A 196 -2.32 -7.42 24.89
CA ASP A 196 -3.43 -6.63 25.44
C ASP A 196 -2.94 -5.41 26.21
N GLN A 197 -1.98 -5.63 27.11
CA GLN A 197 -1.36 -4.56 27.88
C GLN A 197 -0.62 -3.57 26.99
N VAL A 198 0.11 -4.05 25.97
CA VAL A 198 0.83 -3.15 25.05
C VAL A 198 -0.15 -2.26 24.30
N PHE A 199 -1.18 -2.81 23.65
CA PHE A 199 -2.15 -2.05 22.84
C PHE A 199 -2.95 -1.02 23.64
N THR A 200 -3.20 -1.27 24.93
CA THR A 200 -3.88 -0.28 25.78
C THR A 200 -3.02 0.97 26.02
N THR A 201 -1.71 0.91 25.82
CA THR A 201 -0.78 2.03 26.03
C THR A 201 -0.34 2.74 24.74
N LEU A 202 -0.65 2.18 23.57
CA LEU A 202 -0.28 2.79 22.29
C LEU A 202 -1.16 4.01 22.00
N GLU A 203 -0.57 5.03 21.38
CA GLU A 203 -1.35 6.14 20.81
C GLU A 203 -1.96 5.68 19.47
N PRO A 204 -3.05 6.30 19.01
CA PRO A 204 -3.55 6.04 17.66
C PRO A 204 -2.58 6.57 16.60
N VAL A 205 -2.36 5.81 15.53
CA VAL A 205 -1.58 6.25 14.35
C VAL A 205 -2.23 5.76 13.08
N ASP A 206 -2.40 6.69 12.14
CA ASP A 206 -2.75 6.38 10.77
C ASP A 206 -1.51 5.99 9.98
N LEU A 207 -1.52 4.81 9.37
CA LEU A 207 -0.40 4.31 8.60
C LEU A 207 -0.06 5.25 7.43
N PHE A 208 -1.06 5.78 6.73
CA PHE A 208 -0.76 6.56 5.54
C PHE A 208 -0.25 7.96 5.92
N ASP A 209 -0.97 8.66 6.78
CA ASP A 209 -0.71 10.06 7.08
C ASP A 209 0.52 10.23 7.98
N ASP A 210 0.66 9.39 9.01
CA ASP A 210 1.71 9.55 10.02
C ASP A 210 3.00 8.78 9.68
N VAL A 211 2.95 7.81 8.75
CA VAL A 211 4.09 6.93 8.46
C VAL A 211 4.49 6.93 6.98
N LEU A 212 3.55 6.73 6.05
CA LEU A 212 3.90 6.62 4.63
C LEU A 212 4.19 8.00 4.02
N LEU A 213 3.36 9.01 4.27
CA LEU A 213 3.54 10.36 3.71
C LEU A 213 4.86 11.02 4.13
N PRO A 214 5.32 10.95 5.39
CA PRO A 214 6.65 11.44 5.76
C PRO A 214 7.79 10.76 4.99
N ALA A 215 7.58 9.56 4.48
CA ALA A 215 8.53 8.77 3.69
C ALA A 215 8.18 8.72 2.19
N ILE A 216 7.62 9.81 1.65
CA ILE A 216 7.10 9.88 0.27
C ILE A 216 8.13 9.47 -0.80
N ASP A 217 9.42 9.74 -0.57
CA ASP A 217 10.52 9.38 -1.46
C ASP A 217 10.70 7.86 -1.62
N ARG A 218 10.18 7.08 -0.66
CA ARG A 218 10.17 5.61 -0.64
C ARG A 218 8.89 5.02 -1.23
N LEU A 219 7.92 5.84 -1.62
CA LEU A 219 6.63 5.39 -2.16
C LEU A 219 6.66 5.31 -3.70
N ARG A 220 6.15 4.21 -4.24
CA ARG A 220 5.99 4.02 -5.69
C ARG A 220 4.56 3.63 -6.01
N ILE A 221 3.95 4.24 -7.02
CA ILE A 221 2.61 3.91 -7.50
C ILE A 221 2.71 2.80 -8.54
N VAL A 222 1.88 1.76 -8.41
CA VAL A 222 1.69 0.71 -9.41
C VAL A 222 0.26 0.80 -9.95
N PRO A 223 0.08 1.22 -11.21
CA PRO A 223 -1.25 1.49 -11.73
C PRO A 223 -2.01 0.21 -12.12
N ALA A 224 -3.20 0.00 -11.55
CA ALA A 224 -4.16 -1.02 -11.97
C ALA A 224 -4.88 -0.58 -13.25
N ARG A 225 -4.39 -1.04 -14.41
CA ARG A 225 -4.88 -0.67 -15.75
C ARG A 225 -5.12 -1.90 -16.62
N ARG A 226 -6.08 -1.81 -17.55
CA ARG A 226 -6.20 -2.80 -18.63
C ARG A 226 -5.00 -2.65 -19.57
N ARG A 227 -4.39 -3.77 -19.99
CA ARG A 227 -3.21 -3.84 -20.87
C ARG A 227 -3.32 -2.99 -22.15
N ASP A 228 -4.53 -2.83 -22.69
CA ASP A 228 -4.74 -2.14 -23.97
C ASP A 228 -4.90 -0.61 -23.83
N ALA A 229 -4.94 -0.09 -22.60
CA ALA A 229 -4.97 1.35 -22.37
C ALA A 229 -3.55 1.93 -22.46
N HIS A 230 -3.05 2.10 -23.68
CA HIS A 230 -1.88 2.95 -23.90
C HIS A 230 -2.18 4.34 -23.28
N PRO A 231 -1.35 4.84 -22.36
CA PRO A 231 -1.51 6.21 -21.91
C PRO A 231 -1.27 7.13 -23.11
N THR A 232 -2.27 7.93 -23.47
CA THR A 232 -2.01 9.11 -24.30
C THR A 232 -1.14 10.03 -23.46
N PHE A 233 0.12 10.18 -23.86
CA PHE A 233 1.09 10.98 -23.14
C PHE A 233 0.70 12.46 -23.26
N ILE A 234 0.50 13.11 -22.11
CA ILE A 234 0.65 14.57 -22.05
C ILE A 234 2.04 14.77 -21.46
N THR A 235 3.04 14.92 -22.34
CA THR A 235 4.28 15.57 -21.93
C THR A 235 3.92 16.94 -21.36
N PRO A 236 4.54 17.39 -20.26
CA PRO A 236 4.40 18.78 -19.84
C PRO A 236 4.93 19.63 -21.00
N SER A 237 4.02 20.16 -21.81
CA SER A 237 4.29 21.16 -22.84
C SER A 237 4.63 22.46 -22.13
N GLY A 238 5.83 22.50 -21.55
CA GLY A 238 6.43 23.65 -20.88
C GLY A 238 7.80 24.01 -21.46
N THR A 239 8.22 23.37 -22.56
CA THR A 239 9.24 23.92 -23.46
C THR A 239 8.69 23.80 -24.86
N ALA A 240 8.45 24.96 -25.48
CA ALA A 240 8.32 25.03 -26.93
C ALA A 240 9.50 24.27 -27.56
N PRO A 241 9.31 23.59 -28.71
CA PRO A 241 10.46 23.10 -29.45
C PRO A 241 11.35 24.31 -29.72
N ILE A 242 12.56 24.31 -29.18
CA ILE A 242 13.62 25.14 -29.74
C ILE A 242 13.82 24.53 -31.12
N GLY A 243 13.09 25.09 -32.09
CA GLY A 243 13.46 25.08 -33.50
C GLY A 243 14.80 25.78 -33.59
N GLY A 244 15.86 25.02 -33.29
CA GLY A 244 17.18 25.31 -33.78
C GLY A 244 17.25 24.67 -35.14
N ASP A 245 17.03 25.47 -36.18
CA ASP A 245 17.57 25.19 -37.50
C ASP A 245 19.02 24.73 -37.31
N ILE A 246 19.30 23.49 -37.70
CA ILE A 246 20.67 23.10 -38.05
C ILE A 246 20.82 23.58 -39.49
N PRO A 247 21.59 24.65 -39.77
CA PRO A 247 21.95 24.95 -41.14
C PRO A 247 22.85 23.82 -41.66
N GLU A 248 22.28 22.95 -42.48
CA GLU A 248 23.02 22.22 -43.51
C GLU A 248 23.63 23.25 -44.47
N ALA A 249 24.90 23.57 -44.28
CA ALA A 249 25.87 23.80 -45.34
C ALA A 249 27.20 24.23 -44.72
N LEU A 250 28.20 23.35 -44.79
CA LEU A 250 29.40 23.55 -45.61
C LEU A 250 30.39 22.42 -45.30
N CYS A 251 30.98 21.91 -46.40
CA CYS A 251 32.18 21.09 -46.54
C CYS A 251 33.05 20.86 -45.29
#